data_AF-A0AAE5H9Q7-F1
#
_entry.id   AF-A0AAE5H9Q7-F1
#
_cell.length_a   1.000
_cell.length_b   1.000
_cell.length_c   1.000
_cell.angle_alpha   90.00
_cell.angle_beta   90.00
_cell.angle_gamma   90.00
#
_symmetry.space_group_name_H-M   'P 1'
#
loop_
_entity.id
_entity.type
_entity.pdbx_description
1 polymer ?
#
loop_
_entity_poly.entity_id
_entity_poly.type
_entity_poly.pdbx_seq_one_letter_code
_entity_poly.pdbx_strand_id
1 'polypeptide(L)'
;MNPSLIEELVDRIDDLEERITALEQENDALEERVEIQKEQLKQREDELEQYEQLVSENEAKIDDLEADLDAATDHRKHLQQRLHTLESEQTPSSSEEDPDTNRSPLQQLVRLPSKAVSKLTANQQRAQFIAKDIAEYAQKVPAGFAIDSRTIRTVLNAKEGQTPHTQTVTRVMDFLDEFGKEGVRIVKRRGTKRLIFSAAAVAKLDAESSNSPSRPITDVVMSWCR
;
A
#
# COMPACT_ATOMS: atom_id res chain seq x y z
N MET A 1 -28.17 -58.33 -61.36
CA MET A 1 -28.08 -57.38 -60.23
C MET A 1 -29.00 -57.89 -59.14
N ASN A 2 -28.50 -58.05 -57.91
CA ASN A 2 -29.32 -58.53 -56.80
C ASN A 2 -30.19 -57.36 -56.30
N PRO A 3 -31.53 -57.44 -56.38
CA PRO A 3 -32.41 -56.34 -56.00
C PRO A 3 -32.29 -55.96 -54.52
N SER A 4 -31.98 -56.90 -53.62
CA SER A 4 -31.84 -56.58 -52.19
C SER A 4 -30.60 -55.75 -51.85
N LEU A 5 -29.53 -55.83 -52.65
CA LEU A 5 -28.33 -55.01 -52.44
C LEU A 5 -28.59 -53.55 -52.85
N ILE A 6 -29.47 -53.35 -53.83
CA ILE A 6 -29.88 -52.01 -54.28
C ILE A 6 -30.75 -51.37 -53.20
N GLU A 7 -31.69 -52.13 -52.62
CA GLU A 7 -32.57 -51.67 -51.54
C GLU A 7 -31.78 -51.29 -50.27
N GLU A 8 -30.83 -52.13 -49.84
CA GLU A 8 -29.94 -51.82 -48.69
C GLU A 8 -29.06 -50.57 -48.92
N LEU A 9 -28.64 -50.33 -50.17
CA LEU A 9 -27.89 -49.11 -50.51
C LEU A 9 -28.79 -47.87 -50.52
N VAL A 10 -30.05 -47.99 -50.89
CA VAL A 10 -31.04 -46.90 -50.83
C VAL A 10 -31.31 -46.52 -49.37
N ASP A 11 -31.61 -47.50 -48.52
CA ASP A 11 -31.85 -47.25 -47.08
C ASP A 11 -30.65 -46.54 -46.44
N ARG A 12 -29.42 -46.97 -46.80
CA ARG A 12 -28.21 -46.35 -46.27
C ARG A 12 -27.94 -44.95 -46.81
N ILE A 13 -28.38 -44.65 -48.04
CA ILE A 13 -28.31 -43.30 -48.59
C ILE A 13 -29.29 -42.40 -47.83
N ASP A 14 -30.53 -42.85 -47.62
CA ASP A 14 -31.54 -42.11 -46.89
C ASP A 14 -31.09 -41.80 -45.44
N ASP A 15 -30.55 -42.80 -44.72
CA ASP A 15 -29.96 -42.62 -43.39
C ASP A 15 -28.81 -41.59 -43.37
N LEU A 16 -27.96 -41.60 -44.41
CA LEU A 16 -26.85 -40.66 -44.52
C LEU A 16 -27.35 -39.24 -44.85
N GLU A 17 -28.37 -39.10 -45.68
CA GLU A 17 -28.99 -37.82 -46.01
C GLU A 17 -29.65 -37.19 -44.78
N GLU A 18 -30.38 -37.98 -43.98
CA GLU A 18 -30.94 -37.53 -42.71
C GLU A 18 -29.85 -37.06 -41.74
N ARG A 19 -28.76 -37.83 -41.63
CA ARG A 19 -27.64 -37.48 -40.75
C ARG A 19 -26.90 -36.23 -41.22
N ILE A 20 -26.70 -36.06 -42.53
CA ILE A 20 -26.08 -34.85 -43.09
C ILE A 20 -26.94 -33.64 -42.77
N THR A 21 -28.25 -33.74 -42.99
CA THR A 21 -29.21 -32.67 -42.68
C THR A 21 -29.16 -32.29 -41.19
N ALA A 22 -29.11 -33.28 -40.29
CA ALA A 22 -29.01 -33.03 -38.86
C ALA A 22 -27.68 -32.36 -38.46
N LEU A 23 -26.55 -32.79 -39.06
CA LEU A 23 -25.25 -32.19 -38.81
C LEU A 23 -25.13 -30.76 -39.36
N GLU A 24 -25.75 -30.49 -40.51
CA GLU A 24 -25.82 -29.13 -41.07
C GLU A 24 -26.60 -28.20 -40.14
N GLN A 25 -27.76 -28.64 -39.62
CA GLN A 25 -28.52 -27.88 -38.63
C GLN A 25 -27.75 -27.63 -37.33
N GLU A 26 -27.00 -28.64 -36.84
CA GLU A 26 -26.17 -28.48 -35.65
C GLU A 26 -25.01 -27.49 -35.89
N ASN A 27 -24.37 -27.56 -37.07
CA ASN A 27 -23.33 -26.60 -37.44
C ASN A 27 -23.87 -25.18 -37.52
N ASP A 28 -25.02 -24.96 -38.16
CA ASP A 28 -25.64 -23.63 -38.24
C ASP A 28 -25.92 -23.07 -36.83
N ALA A 29 -26.44 -23.90 -35.92
CA ALA A 29 -26.70 -23.51 -34.54
C ALA A 29 -25.42 -23.22 -33.74
N LEU A 30 -24.34 -23.98 -33.99
CA LEU A 30 -23.05 -23.76 -33.37
C LEU A 30 -22.39 -22.47 -33.89
N GLU A 31 -22.49 -22.18 -35.19
CA GLU A 31 -22.00 -20.94 -35.79
C GLU A 31 -22.71 -19.72 -35.19
N GLU A 32 -24.05 -19.76 -35.09
CA GLU A 32 -24.81 -18.68 -34.45
C GLU A 32 -24.38 -18.47 -32.99
N ARG A 33 -24.19 -19.56 -32.23
CA ARG A 33 -23.74 -19.49 -30.84
C ARG A 33 -22.34 -18.88 -30.72
N VAL A 34 -21.43 -19.23 -31.63
CA VAL A 34 -20.06 -18.68 -31.66
C VAL A 34 -20.10 -17.18 -31.94
N GLU A 35 -20.93 -16.71 -32.86
CA GLU A 35 -21.07 -15.28 -33.15
C GLU A 35 -21.63 -14.51 -31.95
N ILE A 36 -22.66 -15.04 -31.28
CA ILE A 36 -23.20 -14.46 -30.05
C ILE A 36 -22.11 -14.36 -28.96
N GLN A 37 -21.31 -15.41 -28.79
CA GLN A 37 -20.23 -15.41 -27.80
C GLN A 37 -19.12 -14.42 -28.14
N LYS A 38 -18.76 -14.25 -29.42
CA LYS A 38 -17.79 -13.24 -29.86
C LYS A 38 -18.27 -11.83 -29.54
N GLU A 39 -19.55 -11.54 -29.80
CA GLU A 39 -20.12 -10.23 -29.49
C GLU A 39 -20.12 -9.96 -27.98
N GLN A 40 -20.46 -10.97 -27.16
CA GLN A 40 -20.39 -10.86 -25.71
C GLN A 40 -18.97 -10.65 -25.19
N LEU A 41 -17.97 -11.33 -25.77
CA LEU A 41 -16.56 -11.14 -25.41
C LEU A 41 -16.11 -9.72 -25.72
N LYS A 42 -16.42 -9.22 -26.93
CA LYS A 42 -16.11 -7.86 -27.33
C LYS A 42 -16.76 -6.82 -26.41
N GLN A 43 -18.04 -6.99 -26.09
CA GLN A 43 -18.71 -6.11 -25.12
C GLN A 43 -18.00 -6.11 -23.76
N ARG A 44 -17.55 -7.28 -23.29
CA ARG A 44 -16.84 -7.37 -22.00
C ARG A 44 -15.45 -6.77 -22.05
N GLU A 45 -14.74 -6.87 -23.17
CA GLU A 45 -13.48 -6.18 -23.40
C GLU A 45 -13.67 -4.66 -23.35
N ASP A 46 -14.68 -4.14 -24.06
CA ASP A 46 -15.02 -2.71 -24.04
C ASP A 46 -15.41 -2.20 -22.63
N GLU A 47 -16.14 -3.01 -21.85
CA GLU A 47 -16.48 -2.71 -20.45
C GLU A 47 -15.22 -2.68 -19.56
N LEU A 48 -14.30 -3.63 -19.73
CA LEU A 48 -13.04 -3.67 -18.98
C LEU A 48 -12.16 -2.46 -19.26
N GLU A 49 -12.03 -2.06 -20.54
CA GLU A 49 -11.28 -0.86 -20.90
C GLU A 49 -11.85 0.41 -20.24
N GLN A 50 -13.18 0.52 -20.16
CA GLN A 50 -13.83 1.64 -19.46
C GLN A 50 -13.54 1.63 -17.96
N TYR A 51 -13.59 0.46 -17.31
CA TYR A 51 -13.25 0.35 -15.89
C TYR A 51 -11.78 0.68 -15.63
N GLU A 52 -10.86 0.25 -16.48
CA GLU A 52 -9.44 0.60 -16.37
C GLU A 52 -9.21 2.10 -16.47
N GLN A 53 -9.88 2.77 -17.41
CA GLN A 53 -9.83 4.23 -17.53
C GLN A 53 -10.36 4.93 -16.27
N LEU A 54 -11.52 4.50 -15.75
CA LEU A 54 -12.10 5.06 -14.54
C LEU A 54 -11.21 4.86 -13.31
N VAL A 55 -10.57 3.69 -13.18
CA VAL A 55 -9.61 3.43 -12.11
C VAL A 55 -8.43 4.39 -12.23
N SER A 56 -7.83 4.52 -13.42
CA SER A 56 -6.71 5.44 -13.64
C SER A 56 -7.08 6.90 -13.32
N GLU A 57 -8.27 7.36 -13.70
CA GLU A 57 -8.74 8.71 -13.36
C GLU A 57 -8.95 8.92 -11.86
N ASN A 58 -9.51 7.92 -11.18
CA ASN A 58 -9.71 7.99 -9.74
C ASN A 58 -8.40 7.96 -8.96
N GLU A 59 -7.43 7.17 -9.42
CA GLU A 59 -6.08 7.16 -8.87
C GLU A 59 -5.43 8.54 -8.97
N ALA A 60 -5.52 9.20 -10.14
CA ALA A 60 -5.01 10.56 -10.31
C ALA A 60 -5.70 11.57 -9.36
N LYS A 61 -7.03 11.48 -9.19
CA LYS A 61 -7.77 12.33 -8.25
C LYS A 61 -7.36 12.07 -6.79
N ILE A 62 -7.08 10.83 -6.43
CA ILE A 62 -6.59 10.48 -5.09
C ILE A 62 -5.22 11.12 -4.86
N ASP A 63 -4.31 11.05 -5.83
CA ASP A 63 -2.99 11.67 -5.74
C ASP A 63 -3.08 13.19 -5.54
N ASP A 64 -3.96 13.87 -6.29
CA ASP A 64 -4.20 15.30 -6.15
C ASP A 64 -4.75 15.65 -4.76
N LEU A 65 -5.75 14.91 -4.27
CA LEU A 65 -6.33 15.12 -2.94
C LEU A 65 -5.32 14.86 -1.81
N GLU A 66 -4.45 13.88 -1.97
CA GLU A 66 -3.37 13.62 -1.01
C GLU A 66 -2.36 14.78 -1.00
N ALA A 67 -2.00 15.33 -2.16
CA ALA A 67 -1.11 16.48 -2.25
C ALA A 67 -1.73 17.73 -1.58
N ASP A 68 -3.02 17.98 -1.80
CA ASP A 68 -3.75 19.06 -1.13
C ASP A 68 -3.80 18.88 0.39
N LEU A 69 -4.03 17.65 0.86
CA LEU A 69 -4.05 17.32 2.28
C LEU A 69 -2.68 17.56 2.93
N ASP A 70 -1.60 17.19 2.25
CA ASP A 70 -0.23 17.42 2.72
C ASP A 70 0.07 18.93 2.79
N ALA A 71 -0.27 19.70 1.75
CA ALA A 71 -0.10 21.15 1.74
C ALA A 71 -0.89 21.84 2.87
N ALA A 72 -2.14 21.41 3.11
CA ALA A 72 -2.96 21.91 4.21
C ALA A 72 -2.35 21.53 5.57
N THR A 73 -1.78 20.35 5.70
CA THR A 73 -1.12 19.88 6.93
C THR A 73 0.14 20.69 7.23
N ASP A 74 0.96 20.98 6.24
CA ASP A 74 2.15 21.81 6.40
C ASP A 74 1.80 23.26 6.71
N HIS A 75 0.77 23.81 6.06
CA HIS A 75 0.25 25.12 6.41
C HIS A 75 -0.24 25.17 7.87
N ARG A 76 -0.95 24.13 8.34
CA ARG A 76 -1.37 24.01 9.74
C ARG A 76 -0.17 23.96 10.70
N LYS A 77 0.86 23.16 10.39
CA LYS A 77 2.10 23.11 11.19
C LYS A 77 2.76 24.48 11.27
N HIS A 78 2.85 25.19 10.14
CA HIS A 78 3.44 26.53 10.09
C HIS A 78 2.65 27.54 10.93
N LEU A 79 1.31 27.51 10.86
CA LEU A 79 0.46 28.34 11.70
C LEU A 79 0.61 28.01 13.19
N GLN A 80 0.71 26.73 13.54
CA GLN A 80 0.95 26.29 14.92
C GLN A 80 2.30 26.80 15.45
N GLN A 81 3.37 26.69 14.66
CA GLN A 81 4.68 27.24 15.01
C GLN A 81 4.62 28.75 15.23
N ARG A 82 3.93 29.49 14.35
CA ARG A 82 3.77 30.94 14.49
C ARG A 82 2.98 31.33 15.74
N LEU A 83 1.91 30.59 16.06
CA LEU A 83 1.16 30.77 17.30
C LEU A 83 2.05 30.56 18.52
N HIS A 84 2.80 29.46 18.55
CA HIS A 84 3.71 29.16 19.65
C HIS A 84 4.80 30.24 19.82
N THR A 85 5.38 30.74 18.73
CA THR A 85 6.36 31.84 18.82
C THR A 85 5.75 33.09 19.45
N LEU A 86 4.51 33.45 19.06
CA LEU A 86 3.81 34.61 19.63
C LEU A 86 3.40 34.40 21.10
N GLU A 87 3.07 33.17 21.49
CA GLU A 87 2.71 32.80 22.87
C GLU A 87 3.95 32.75 23.80
N SER A 88 5.09 32.28 23.27
CA SER A 88 6.37 32.25 23.98
C SER A 88 6.99 33.63 24.21
N GLU A 89 6.72 34.60 23.32
CA GLU A 89 7.11 36.00 23.52
C GLU A 89 6.33 36.68 24.68
N GLN A 90 5.25 36.06 25.18
CA GLN A 90 4.42 36.60 26.28
C GLN A 90 4.65 35.93 27.65
N THR A 91 5.50 34.91 27.79
CA THR A 91 5.71 34.24 29.08
C THR A 91 7.19 33.88 29.35
N PRO A 92 7.86 34.51 30.34
CA PRO A 92 9.14 34.02 30.83
C PRO A 92 8.93 33.19 32.09
N SER A 93 9.04 31.84 32.05
CA SER A 93 9.45 31.05 33.23
C SER A 93 9.64 29.55 32.99
N SER A 94 10.81 29.08 33.42
CA SER A 94 11.12 27.85 34.16
C SER A 94 10.95 26.45 33.53
N SER A 95 12.10 25.94 33.09
CA SER A 95 12.73 24.68 33.50
C SER A 95 11.94 23.73 34.42
N GLU A 96 11.38 22.66 33.84
CA GLU A 96 11.25 21.36 34.48
C GLU A 96 11.57 20.27 33.44
N GLU A 97 12.47 19.35 33.79
CA GLU A 97 13.00 18.30 32.90
C GLU A 97 11.95 17.23 32.62
N ASP A 98 11.39 17.26 31.40
CA ASP A 98 10.45 16.26 30.89
C ASP A 98 11.25 15.11 30.20
N PRO A 99 11.08 13.83 30.58
CA PRO A 99 11.82 12.70 30.00
C PRO A 99 11.57 12.47 28.49
N ASP A 100 10.62 13.19 27.89
CA ASP A 100 10.30 13.10 26.46
C ASP A 100 11.18 13.95 25.55
N THR A 101 11.98 14.86 26.09
CA THR A 101 12.93 15.70 25.32
C THR A 101 14.05 14.88 24.64
N ASN A 102 14.35 13.68 25.12
CA ASN A 102 15.42 12.81 24.60
C ASN A 102 14.96 11.74 23.61
N ARG A 103 13.67 11.71 23.25
CA ARG A 103 13.10 10.69 22.35
C ARG A 103 12.90 11.24 20.94
N SER A 104 13.15 10.40 19.94
CA SER A 104 12.78 10.76 18.57
C SER A 104 11.27 10.64 18.36
N PRO A 105 10.67 11.45 17.48
CA PRO A 105 9.27 11.30 17.08
C PRO A 105 8.92 9.86 16.65
N LEU A 106 9.87 9.16 16.01
CA LEU A 106 9.68 7.76 15.61
C LEU A 106 9.56 6.81 16.81
N GLN A 107 10.31 7.05 17.90
CA GLN A 107 10.21 6.26 19.14
C GLN A 107 8.87 6.47 19.82
N GLN A 108 8.39 7.72 19.86
CA GLN A 108 7.06 8.02 20.41
C GLN A 108 5.95 7.35 19.59
N LEU A 109 6.12 7.28 18.26
CA LEU A 109 5.17 6.66 17.35
C LEU A 109 5.07 5.15 17.56
N VAL A 110 6.19 4.44 17.77
CA VAL A 110 6.20 3.00 18.08
C VAL A 110 5.47 2.68 19.40
N ARG A 111 5.53 3.58 20.39
CA ARG A 111 4.87 3.44 21.70
C ARG A 111 3.35 3.64 21.66
N LEU A 112 2.80 4.23 20.59
CA LEU A 112 1.39 4.62 20.57
C LEU A 112 0.45 3.43 20.81
N PRO A 113 -0.53 3.55 21.72
CA PRO A 113 -1.51 2.50 21.95
C PRO A 113 -2.37 2.29 20.70
N SER A 114 -2.86 1.06 20.48
CA SER A 114 -3.61 0.67 19.27
C SER A 114 -4.79 1.59 18.92
N LYS A 115 -5.45 2.19 19.91
CA LYS A 115 -6.53 3.18 19.74
C LYS A 115 -6.07 4.54 19.20
N ALA A 116 -4.80 4.90 19.38
CA ALA A 116 -4.20 6.11 18.82
C ALA A 116 -3.65 5.87 17.42
N VAL A 117 -3.22 4.63 17.13
CA VAL A 117 -2.76 4.21 15.79
C VAL A 117 -3.84 4.43 14.74
N SER A 118 -5.11 4.17 15.06
CA SER A 118 -6.23 4.36 14.12
C SER A 118 -6.47 5.83 13.70
N LYS A 119 -5.84 6.81 14.36
CA LYS A 119 -5.92 8.23 13.99
C LYS A 119 -4.75 8.70 13.12
N LEU A 120 -3.73 7.85 12.94
CA LEU A 120 -2.59 8.15 12.08
C LEU A 120 -2.98 7.99 10.61
N THR A 121 -2.29 8.72 9.73
CA THR A 121 -2.43 8.50 8.28
C THR A 121 -1.94 7.09 7.92
N ALA A 122 -2.43 6.52 6.82
CA ALA A 122 -2.06 5.16 6.41
C ALA A 122 -0.53 4.99 6.31
N ASN A 123 0.18 6.02 5.80
CA ASN A 123 1.63 5.98 5.65
C ASN A 123 2.38 6.10 6.99
N GLN A 124 1.84 6.82 7.97
CA GLN A 124 2.37 6.86 9.33
C GLN A 124 2.19 5.50 10.05
N GLN A 125 1.03 4.84 9.88
CA GLN A 125 0.81 3.49 10.41
C GLN A 125 1.75 2.45 9.78
N ARG A 126 2.03 2.57 8.48
CA ARG A 126 2.99 1.75 7.76
C ARG A 126 4.42 1.97 8.28
N ALA A 127 4.82 3.23 8.46
CA ALA A 127 6.12 3.57 9.04
C ALA A 127 6.26 3.05 10.47
N GLN A 128 5.22 3.18 11.30
CA GLN A 128 5.18 2.61 12.65
C GLN A 128 5.43 1.10 12.64
N PHE A 129 4.71 0.39 11.77
CA PHE A 129 4.78 -1.06 11.68
C PHE A 129 6.19 -1.53 11.33
N ILE A 130 6.83 -0.87 10.36
CA ILE A 130 8.21 -1.19 9.97
C ILE A 130 9.19 -0.83 11.10
N ALA A 131 8.98 0.30 11.78
CA ALA A 131 9.87 0.77 12.84
C ALA A 131 9.80 -0.12 14.10
N LYS A 132 8.65 -0.76 14.37
CA LYS A 132 8.45 -1.62 15.53
C LYS A 132 9.37 -2.85 15.51
N ASP A 133 9.54 -3.46 14.34
CA ASP A 133 10.28 -4.71 14.14
C ASP A 133 11.45 -4.52 13.14
N ILE A 134 12.07 -3.33 13.13
CA ILE A 134 13.10 -2.97 12.14
C ILE A 134 14.31 -3.91 12.17
N ALA A 135 14.64 -4.47 13.34
CA ALA A 135 15.74 -5.41 13.51
C ALA A 135 15.53 -6.74 12.75
N GLU A 136 14.28 -7.13 12.51
CA GLU A 136 13.93 -8.36 11.77
C GLU A 136 14.10 -8.18 10.25
N TYR A 137 13.76 -7.00 9.75
CA TYR A 137 13.75 -6.72 8.31
C TYR A 137 15.04 -6.08 7.79
N ALA A 138 15.79 -5.37 8.64
CA ALA A 138 16.97 -4.63 8.22
C ALA A 138 18.25 -5.49 8.21
N GLN A 139 19.11 -5.25 7.23
CA GLN A 139 20.41 -5.91 7.12
C GLN A 139 21.45 -5.20 8.00
N LYS A 140 22.17 -5.96 8.82
CA LYS A 140 23.28 -5.41 9.64
C LYS A 140 24.44 -4.94 8.75
N VAL A 141 24.87 -3.70 8.95
CA VAL A 141 25.97 -3.04 8.24
C VAL A 141 26.91 -2.34 9.25
N PRO A 142 28.15 -1.99 8.88
CA PRO A 142 29.07 -1.29 9.81
C PRO A 142 28.53 0.04 10.35
N ALA A 143 27.66 0.71 9.60
CA ALA A 143 26.99 1.94 10.00
C ALA A 143 25.74 1.73 10.89
N GLY A 144 25.35 0.48 11.17
CA GLY A 144 24.13 0.13 11.90
C GLY A 144 23.27 -0.90 11.16
N PHE A 145 22.06 -0.53 10.80
CA PHE A 145 21.09 -1.39 10.11
C PHE A 145 20.59 -0.71 8.85
N ALA A 146 20.63 -1.41 7.71
CA ALA A 146 20.21 -0.88 6.43
C ALA A 146 18.96 -1.58 5.93
N ILE A 147 17.96 -0.81 5.51
CA ILE A 147 16.76 -1.31 4.83
C ILE A 147 16.59 -0.60 3.49
N ASP A 148 16.21 -1.34 2.46
CA ASP A 148 15.99 -0.81 1.12
C ASP A 148 14.50 -0.76 0.76
N SER A 149 14.19 -0.10 -0.36
CA SER A 149 12.80 0.09 -0.80
C SER A 149 12.12 -1.23 -1.19
N ARG A 150 12.90 -2.23 -1.59
CA ARG A 150 12.38 -3.54 -1.96
C ARG A 150 11.93 -4.31 -0.72
N THR A 151 12.74 -4.34 0.33
CA THR A 151 12.40 -4.97 1.60
C THR A 151 11.19 -4.31 2.24
N ILE A 152 11.12 -2.97 2.24
CA ILE A 152 9.93 -2.25 2.74
C ILE A 152 8.67 -2.66 1.96
N ARG A 153 8.75 -2.72 0.62
CA ARG A 153 7.65 -3.18 -0.21
C ARG A 153 7.21 -4.61 0.13
N THR A 154 8.16 -5.52 0.33
CA THR A 154 7.88 -6.92 0.67
C THR A 154 7.19 -7.03 2.02
N VAL A 155 7.67 -6.30 3.04
CA VAL A 155 7.09 -6.29 4.38
C VAL A 155 5.67 -5.72 4.38
N LEU A 156 5.44 -4.62 3.65
CA LEU A 156 4.11 -4.03 3.54
C LEU A 156 3.13 -4.91 2.76
N ASN A 157 3.59 -5.61 1.72
CA ASN A 157 2.77 -6.59 1.01
C ASN A 157 2.37 -7.75 1.93
N ALA A 158 3.33 -8.29 2.70
CA ALA A 158 3.03 -9.34 3.67
C ALA A 158 2.00 -8.91 4.73
N LYS A 159 2.00 -7.62 5.12
CA LYS A 159 1.05 -7.04 6.07
C LYS A 159 -0.35 -6.81 5.47
N GLU A 160 -0.41 -6.21 4.28
CA GLU A 160 -1.65 -5.69 3.69
C GLU A 160 -2.28 -6.66 2.67
N GLY A 161 -1.57 -7.71 2.27
CA GLY A 161 -2.01 -8.68 1.25
C GLY A 161 -2.03 -8.12 -0.17
N GLN A 162 -1.59 -6.87 -0.36
CA GLN A 162 -1.53 -6.19 -1.65
C GLN A 162 -0.17 -5.52 -1.84
N THR A 163 0.29 -5.45 -3.10
CA THR A 163 1.59 -4.83 -3.40
C THR A 163 1.47 -3.32 -3.36
N PRO A 164 2.17 -2.61 -2.44
CA PRO A 164 2.10 -1.16 -2.39
C PRO A 164 2.82 -0.49 -3.57
N HIS A 165 2.27 0.64 -4.02
CA HIS A 165 2.86 1.46 -5.07
C HIS A 165 4.24 2.00 -4.66
N THR A 166 5.08 2.34 -5.64
CA THR A 166 6.44 2.86 -5.41
C THR A 166 6.43 4.18 -4.65
N GLN A 167 5.39 4.99 -4.84
CA GLN A 167 5.18 6.25 -4.13
C GLN A 167 4.88 6.01 -2.64
N THR A 168 4.02 5.04 -2.32
CA THR A 168 3.74 4.63 -0.93
C THR A 168 5.02 4.24 -0.20
N VAL A 169 5.85 3.40 -0.83
CA VAL A 169 7.15 2.99 -0.27
C VAL A 169 8.08 4.20 -0.07
N THR A 170 8.10 5.12 -1.03
CA THR A 170 8.94 6.32 -0.95
C THR A 170 8.49 7.23 0.20
N ARG A 171 7.19 7.49 0.32
CA ARG A 171 6.63 8.30 1.42
C ARG A 171 6.91 7.67 2.78
N VAL A 172 6.75 6.34 2.91
CA VAL A 172 7.11 5.62 4.14
C VAL A 172 8.59 5.77 4.47
N MET A 173 9.46 5.71 3.46
CA MET A 173 10.89 5.94 3.68
C MET A 173 11.20 7.36 4.17
N ASP A 174 10.56 8.35 3.55
CA ASP A 174 10.74 9.75 3.92
C ASP A 174 10.19 10.03 5.33
N PHE A 175 9.08 9.39 5.73
CA PHE A 175 8.57 9.43 7.11
C PHE A 175 9.56 8.82 8.13
N LEU A 176 10.20 7.69 7.81
CA LEU A 176 11.18 7.07 8.72
C LEU A 176 12.41 7.96 8.92
N ASP A 177 12.82 8.71 7.89
CA ASP A 177 13.92 9.68 7.94
C ASP A 177 13.55 10.90 8.79
N GLU A 178 12.41 11.53 8.48
CA GLU A 178 11.93 12.74 9.17
C GLU A 178 11.70 12.49 10.67
N PHE A 179 11.04 11.39 11.01
CA PHE A 179 10.71 11.06 12.40
C PHE A 179 11.88 10.43 13.15
N GLY A 180 12.82 9.82 12.43
CA GLY A 180 14.02 9.20 12.98
C GLY A 180 15.10 10.19 13.42
N LYS A 181 15.04 11.45 12.93
CA LYS A 181 16.01 12.53 13.20
C LYS A 181 17.45 12.02 13.04
N GLU A 182 18.32 12.25 14.00
CA GLU A 182 19.74 11.87 13.92
C GLU A 182 19.98 10.35 13.86
N GLY A 183 18.98 9.56 14.28
CA GLY A 183 19.05 8.10 14.38
C GLY A 183 18.83 7.35 13.06
N VAL A 184 18.28 8.03 12.04
CA VAL A 184 17.90 7.45 10.74
C VAL A 184 18.35 8.38 9.63
N ARG A 185 18.94 7.84 8.56
CA ARG A 185 19.32 8.63 7.38
C ARG A 185 19.04 7.92 6.08
N ILE A 186 18.48 8.64 5.12
CA ILE A 186 18.40 8.19 3.73
C ILE A 186 19.75 8.39 3.02
N VAL A 187 20.27 7.31 2.45
CA VAL A 187 21.45 7.30 1.59
C VAL A 187 21.06 6.82 0.19
N LYS A 188 21.43 7.58 -0.83
CA LYS A 188 21.30 7.17 -2.23
C LYS A 188 22.61 6.55 -2.71
N ARG A 189 22.58 5.30 -3.17
CA ARG A 189 23.72 4.66 -3.88
C ARG A 189 23.22 3.95 -5.13
N ARG A 190 23.91 4.18 -6.26
CA ARG A 190 23.67 3.51 -7.55
C ARG A 190 22.19 3.55 -7.98
N GLY A 191 21.53 4.70 -7.83
CA GLY A 191 20.12 4.87 -8.20
C GLY A 191 19.09 4.28 -7.23
N THR A 192 19.52 3.65 -6.12
CA THR A 192 18.62 3.08 -5.10
C THR A 192 18.69 3.85 -3.79
N LYS A 193 17.52 4.19 -3.21
CA LYS A 193 17.40 4.76 -1.86
C LYS A 193 17.52 3.65 -0.81
N ARG A 194 18.31 3.87 0.23
CA ARG A 194 18.44 3.00 1.40
C ARG A 194 18.33 3.84 2.67
N LEU A 195 17.63 3.33 3.67
CA LEU A 195 17.60 3.92 5.01
C LEU A 195 18.63 3.24 5.88
N ILE A 196 19.41 4.03 6.60
CA ILE A 196 20.38 3.55 7.58
C ILE A 196 19.92 3.98 8.96
N PHE A 197 19.60 3.00 9.81
CA PHE A 197 19.33 3.18 11.22
C PHE A 197 20.62 2.98 12.01
N SER A 198 20.96 3.91 12.89
CA SER A 198 22.06 3.71 13.83
C SER A 198 21.75 2.55 14.78
N ALA A 199 22.77 1.82 15.23
CA ALA A 199 22.58 0.72 16.18
C ALA A 199 21.90 1.17 17.49
N ALA A 200 22.20 2.40 17.93
CA ALA A 200 21.57 3.01 19.09
C ALA A 200 20.08 3.33 18.85
N ALA A 201 19.71 3.74 17.64
CA ALA A 201 18.31 3.99 17.30
C ALA A 201 17.49 2.69 17.30
N VAL A 202 18.02 1.61 16.72
CA VAL A 202 17.36 0.30 16.72
C VAL A 202 17.20 -0.25 18.13
N ALA A 203 18.24 -0.21 18.96
CA ALA A 203 18.15 -0.65 20.36
C ALA A 203 17.08 0.11 21.18
N LYS A 204 16.92 1.41 20.91
CA LYS A 204 15.87 2.23 21.54
C LYS A 204 14.47 1.86 21.04
N LEU A 205 14.32 1.55 19.75
CA LEU A 205 13.05 1.12 19.17
C LEU A 205 12.65 -0.27 19.70
N ASP A 206 13.58 -1.22 19.76
CA ASP A 206 13.33 -2.56 20.30
C ASP A 206 12.96 -2.52 21.79
N ALA A 207 13.60 -1.64 22.58
CA ALA A 207 13.25 -1.40 23.98
C ALA A 207 11.83 -0.82 24.14
N GLU A 208 11.38 -0.03 23.17
CA GLU A 208 10.03 0.57 23.18
C GLU A 208 8.95 -0.41 22.71
N SER A 209 9.29 -1.26 21.73
CA SER A 209 8.43 -2.35 21.26
C SER A 209 8.17 -3.42 22.33
N SER A 210 9.12 -3.63 23.25
CA SER A 210 9.06 -4.65 24.32
C SER A 210 8.45 -4.15 25.63
N ASN A 211 8.44 -2.84 25.88
CA ASN A 211 7.98 -2.27 27.14
C ASN A 211 6.60 -1.61 26.97
N SER A 212 5.52 -2.38 27.13
CA SER A 212 4.14 -1.87 27.14
C SER A 212 3.65 -1.56 28.55
N PRO A 213 3.71 -0.31 29.06
CA PRO A 213 2.80 0.14 30.08
C PRO A 213 1.66 0.93 29.44
N SER A 214 0.42 0.51 29.71
CA SER A 214 -0.79 1.25 29.35
C SER A 214 -0.75 2.64 29.99
N ARG A 215 -0.80 3.71 29.19
CA ARG A 215 -1.09 5.06 29.71
C ARG A 215 -2.25 5.71 28.95
N PRO A 216 -3.08 6.51 29.66
CA PRO A 216 -4.22 7.20 29.07
C PRO A 216 -3.80 8.35 28.15
N ILE A 217 -4.64 8.59 27.15
CA ILE A 217 -4.45 9.41 25.95
C ILE A 217 -4.16 10.90 26.23
N THR A 218 -4.42 11.38 27.44
CA THR A 218 -4.40 12.81 27.78
C THR A 218 -3.01 13.41 27.97
N ASP A 219 -1.98 12.61 28.28
CA ASP A 219 -0.60 13.13 28.46
C ASP A 219 0.15 13.29 27.13
N VAL A 220 -0.09 12.42 26.15
CA VAL A 220 0.69 12.42 24.88
C VAL A 220 0.35 13.64 24.03
N VAL A 221 -0.91 14.07 24.02
CA VAL A 221 -1.35 15.25 23.25
C VAL A 221 -0.83 16.56 23.87
N MET A 222 -0.65 16.60 25.20
CA MET A 222 -0.15 17.78 25.91
C MET A 222 1.37 17.96 25.75
N SER A 223 2.15 16.87 25.68
CA SER A 223 3.61 16.93 25.50
C SER A 223 4.07 17.39 24.10
N TRP A 224 3.15 17.46 23.13
CA TRP A 224 3.43 17.87 21.74
C TRP A 224 3.10 19.34 21.45
N CYS A 225 2.68 20.10 22.49
CA CYS A 225 2.39 21.53 22.43
C CYS A 225 3.39 22.39 23.22
N ARG A 226 4.59 21.88 23.53
CA ARG A 226 5.67 22.62 24.19
C ARG A 226 6.94 22.63 23.35
#